data_AF-A0A1G5IZ14-F1
#
_entry.id   AF-A0A1G5IZ14-F1
#
_cell.length_a   1.000
_cell.length_b   1.000
_cell.length_c   1.000
_cell.angle_alpha   90.00
_cell.angle_beta   90.00
_cell.angle_gamma   90.00
#
_symmetry.space_group_name_H-M   'P 1'
#
loop_
_entity.id
_entity.type
_entity.pdbx_description
1 polymer ?
#
loop_
_entity_poly.entity_id
_entity_poly.type
_entity_poly.pdbx_seq_one_letter_code
_entity_poly.pdbx_strand_id
1 'polypeptide(L)'
;MKKVLNWIAVILLLLLTLIIILTGIYIADPDFKEWVNSHVPKVKVTHAPSVTTEGEYGTEPGAAASSGADTGNYGEVSLPEQSYSEPVTNDGTGVPAYMDDDITKYLAGDVDTDYVAPDISQIMIPNELLTRIGGFEPLTLDVSVVPDEEADRIEQELGYGETGDGLDFDPLMYPYYSMLDEKSKHLYRQIYANACALNDDFRAVESDVTRGQLNNAFMAVFNDHPELFWLDTKFSARYRGNGDCLELKLYFNSLANDIDTTKAQFEAAAAGISSAGGSPYETEKMIHQALANNNIYSLGAPFNQSGYSALVNGSTVCAGYSRAFQYACQLAGIPCYYCSGYAGENHAWNIICLDGDFYNVDVTWDDTDSSPAYNYQWFNKTDDDYGTTHIRRDLSVYLPPCNGTKYRNLESDPAEETPAPTGGTPTEPAPEDRPPVVIEIHI
;
A
#
# COMPACT_ATOMS: atom_id res chain seq x y z
N MET A 1 -28.21 8.86 -30.55
CA MET A 1 -26.76 8.86 -30.23
C MET A 1 -26.06 10.16 -30.62
N LYS A 2 -25.84 10.50 -31.91
CA LYS A 2 -25.11 11.75 -32.29
C LYS A 2 -25.64 13.06 -31.68
N LYS A 3 -26.97 13.21 -31.56
CA LYS A 3 -27.58 14.38 -30.91
C LYS A 3 -27.31 14.45 -29.40
N VAL A 4 -27.22 13.29 -28.72
CA VAL A 4 -26.98 13.22 -27.27
C VAL A 4 -25.51 13.50 -26.97
N LEU A 5 -24.58 12.93 -27.76
CA LEU A 5 -23.15 13.24 -27.64
C LEU A 5 -22.85 14.74 -27.87
N ASN A 6 -23.51 15.37 -28.84
CA ASN A 6 -23.33 16.81 -29.05
C ASN A 6 -23.83 17.65 -27.87
N TRP A 7 -24.90 17.22 -27.19
CA TRP A 7 -25.39 17.90 -26.00
C TRP A 7 -24.44 17.75 -24.81
N ILE A 8 -23.86 16.56 -24.62
CA ILE A 8 -22.85 16.32 -23.57
C ILE A 8 -21.60 17.16 -23.84
N ALA A 9 -21.11 17.20 -25.08
CA ALA A 9 -19.95 18.03 -25.45
C ALA A 9 -20.19 19.53 -25.20
N VAL A 10 -21.40 20.02 -25.49
CA VAL A 10 -21.77 21.42 -25.21
C VAL A 10 -21.83 21.69 -23.71
N ILE A 11 -22.37 20.77 -22.90
CA ILE A 11 -22.43 20.91 -21.44
C ILE A 11 -21.02 20.92 -20.84
N LEU A 12 -20.14 20.01 -21.26
CA LEU A 12 -18.74 19.97 -20.81
C LEU A 12 -17.98 21.25 -21.19
N LEU A 13 -18.20 21.78 -22.40
CA LEU A 13 -17.58 23.03 -22.82
C LEU A 13 -18.08 24.21 -21.96
N LEU A 14 -19.38 24.27 -21.64
CA LEU A 14 -19.95 25.30 -20.78
C LEU A 14 -19.42 25.21 -19.34
N LEU A 15 -19.28 24.00 -18.80
CA LEU A 15 -18.71 23.77 -17.48
C LEU A 15 -17.23 24.20 -17.42
N LEU A 16 -16.43 23.82 -18.43
CA LEU A 16 -15.03 24.24 -18.52
C LEU A 16 -14.91 25.76 -18.61
N THR A 17 -15.77 26.40 -19.42
CA THR A 17 -15.79 27.86 -19.56
C THR A 17 -16.16 28.53 -18.24
N LEU A 18 -17.12 27.97 -17.49
CA LEU A 18 -17.52 28.47 -16.18
C LEU A 18 -16.38 28.34 -15.15
N ILE A 19 -15.67 27.21 -15.14
CA ILE A 19 -14.51 26.99 -14.28
C ILE A 19 -13.43 28.03 -14.56
N ILE A 20 -13.09 28.27 -15.83
CA ILE A 20 -12.07 29.27 -16.21
C ILE A 20 -12.48 30.67 -15.76
N ILE A 21 -13.77 31.03 -15.91
CA ILE A 21 -14.29 32.32 -15.43
C ILE A 21 -14.19 32.42 -13.91
N LEU A 22 -14.61 31.39 -13.17
CA LEU A 22 -14.57 31.37 -11.70
C LEU A 22 -13.13 31.42 -11.17
N THR A 23 -12.19 30.72 -11.81
CA THR A 23 -10.75 30.80 -11.48
C THR A 23 -10.20 32.19 -11.79
N GLY A 24 -10.58 32.80 -12.91
CA GLY A 24 -10.20 34.17 -13.24
C GLY A 24 -10.71 35.19 -12.21
N ILE A 25 -11.97 35.06 -11.76
CA ILE A 25 -12.56 35.90 -10.72
C ILE A 25 -11.86 35.65 -9.37
N TYR A 26 -11.58 34.40 -9.01
CA TYR A 26 -10.84 34.05 -7.78
C TYR A 26 -9.44 34.68 -7.71
N ILE A 27 -8.77 34.84 -8.86
CA ILE A 27 -7.45 35.48 -8.93
C ILE A 27 -7.56 37.02 -8.92
N ALA A 28 -8.54 37.57 -9.65
CA ALA A 28 -8.63 39.00 -9.91
C ALA A 28 -9.43 39.79 -8.85
N ASP A 29 -10.31 39.13 -8.09
CA ASP A 29 -11.20 39.74 -7.11
C ASP A 29 -10.85 39.28 -5.67
N PRO A 30 -10.19 40.14 -4.87
CA PRO A 30 -9.81 39.83 -3.50
C PRO A 30 -11.01 39.52 -2.59
N ASP A 31 -12.15 40.17 -2.79
CA ASP A 31 -13.34 40.01 -1.95
C ASP A 31 -14.00 38.65 -2.22
N PHE A 32 -14.04 38.24 -3.50
CA PHE A 32 -14.50 36.91 -3.89
C PHE A 32 -13.55 35.80 -3.37
N LYS A 33 -12.24 36.03 -3.45
CA LYS A 33 -11.23 35.11 -2.88
C LYS A 33 -11.40 34.93 -1.37
N GLU A 34 -11.66 36.00 -0.63
CA GLU A 34 -11.89 35.93 0.81
C GLU A 34 -13.21 35.20 1.13
N TRP A 35 -14.27 35.46 0.37
CA TRP A 35 -15.55 34.78 0.50
C TRP A 35 -15.45 33.27 0.24
N VAL A 36 -14.72 32.83 -0.80
CA VAL A 36 -14.47 31.40 -1.06
C VAL A 36 -13.70 30.78 0.11
N ASN A 37 -12.62 31.42 0.56
CA ASN A 37 -11.80 30.92 1.67
C ASN A 37 -12.52 30.91 3.03
N SER A 38 -13.63 31.63 3.19
CA SER A 38 -14.46 31.60 4.39
C SER A 38 -15.59 30.55 4.36
N HIS A 39 -15.93 30.04 3.17
CA HIS A 39 -16.99 29.04 2.97
C HIS A 39 -16.47 27.64 2.61
N VAL A 40 -15.18 27.50 2.30
CA VAL A 40 -14.49 26.21 2.29
C VAL A 40 -14.25 25.76 3.75
N PRO A 41 -14.68 24.56 4.16
CA PRO A 41 -14.49 24.08 5.53
C PRO A 41 -13.01 24.05 5.90
N LYS A 42 -12.62 24.84 6.90
CA LYS A 42 -11.28 24.77 7.49
C LYS A 42 -11.28 23.67 8.55
N VAL A 43 -10.55 22.59 8.31
CA VAL A 43 -10.28 21.56 9.33
C VAL A 43 -9.52 22.25 10.47
N LYS A 44 -10.17 22.41 11.62
CA LYS A 44 -9.55 22.93 12.84
C LYS A 44 -8.89 21.78 13.57
N VAL A 45 -7.57 21.69 13.50
CA VAL A 45 -6.79 20.85 14.41
C VAL A 45 -6.76 21.54 15.77
N THR A 46 -7.51 21.05 16.74
CA THR A 46 -7.37 21.44 18.14
C THR A 46 -6.38 20.49 18.80
N HIS A 47 -5.19 20.99 19.18
CA HIS A 47 -4.26 20.23 20.01
C HIS A 47 -4.88 20.03 21.41
N ALA A 48 -5.00 18.78 21.84
CA ALA A 48 -5.33 18.43 23.21
C ALA A 48 -4.11 18.66 24.12
N PRO A 49 -4.29 19.08 25.39
CA PRO A 49 -3.18 19.38 26.29
C PRO A 49 -2.53 18.09 26.81
N SER A 50 -1.21 18.12 26.94
CA SER A 50 -0.38 17.08 27.54
C SER A 50 -0.79 16.81 28.99
N VAL A 51 -1.10 15.56 29.31
CA VAL A 51 -1.28 15.09 30.67
C VAL A 51 0.02 14.47 31.14
N THR A 52 0.68 15.13 32.10
CA THR A 52 1.74 14.55 32.91
C THR A 52 1.12 13.76 34.06
N THR A 53 1.50 12.50 34.22
CA THR A 53 1.30 11.77 35.49
C THR A 53 2.60 11.10 35.90
N GLU A 54 3.25 11.69 36.90
CA GLU A 54 4.13 11.00 37.83
C GLU A 54 3.31 10.04 38.70
N GLY A 55 3.83 8.85 39.02
CA GLY A 55 3.15 7.91 39.92
C GLY A 55 3.84 6.57 40.13
N GLU A 56 4.90 6.59 40.95
CA GLU A 56 5.44 5.56 41.86
C GLU A 56 5.33 4.05 41.60
N TYR A 57 6.51 3.42 41.73
CA TYR A 57 6.81 2.00 41.82
C TYR A 57 6.05 1.23 42.93
N GLY A 58 5.66 -0.01 42.61
CA GLY A 58 5.32 -1.06 43.57
C GLY A 58 5.59 -2.47 43.02
N THR A 59 6.68 -3.09 43.50
CA THR A 59 7.01 -4.53 43.52
C THR A 59 5.89 -5.36 44.17
N GLU A 60 5.56 -6.64 43.91
CA GLU A 60 6.21 -7.85 43.37
C GLU A 60 5.10 -8.93 43.09
N PRO A 61 5.39 -10.17 42.63
CA PRO A 61 4.52 -10.96 41.74
C PRO A 61 3.58 -11.97 42.43
N GLY A 62 2.41 -12.19 41.83
CA GLY A 62 1.50 -13.29 42.15
C GLY A 62 1.51 -14.36 41.07
N ALA A 63 2.15 -15.50 41.34
CA ALA A 63 2.05 -16.71 40.53
C ALA A 63 0.75 -17.46 40.84
N ALA A 64 0.00 -17.83 39.79
CA ALA A 64 -0.95 -18.95 39.65
C ALA A 64 -1.95 -18.59 38.52
N ALA A 65 -2.36 -19.44 37.60
CA ALA A 65 -2.13 -20.86 37.37
C ALA A 65 -2.46 -21.11 35.89
N SER A 66 -1.79 -22.10 35.29
CA SER A 66 -2.15 -22.62 33.98
C SER A 66 -3.56 -23.23 34.02
N SER A 67 -4.45 -22.70 33.19
CA SER A 67 -5.60 -23.44 32.66
C SER A 67 -5.34 -23.63 31.18
N GLY A 68 -5.25 -24.90 30.76
CA GLY A 68 -4.89 -25.31 29.41
C GLY A 68 -5.71 -24.59 28.34
N ALA A 69 -5.01 -23.85 27.49
CA ALA A 69 -5.52 -23.43 26.20
C ALA A 69 -5.22 -24.55 25.21
N ASP A 70 -6.27 -24.94 24.51
CA ASP A 70 -6.33 -25.92 23.44
C ASP A 70 -5.28 -25.62 22.36
N THR A 71 -4.23 -26.45 22.24
CA THR A 71 -3.17 -26.30 21.24
C THR A 71 -3.57 -26.89 19.89
N GLY A 72 -4.84 -26.74 19.52
CA GLY A 72 -5.49 -27.53 18.48
C GLY A 72 -6.02 -26.73 17.30
N ASN A 73 -5.25 -25.80 16.71
CA ASN A 73 -5.53 -25.35 15.33
C ASN A 73 -4.38 -24.61 14.60
N TYR A 74 -3.13 -24.80 15.02
CA TYR A 74 -1.97 -24.12 14.41
C TYR A 74 -1.10 -25.12 13.66
N GLY A 75 -0.60 -24.71 12.50
CA GLY A 75 0.27 -25.53 11.65
C GLY A 75 1.74 -25.32 12.00
N GLU A 76 2.56 -26.35 11.87
CA GLU A 76 4.01 -26.25 12.02
C GLU A 76 4.60 -25.52 10.80
N VAL A 77 4.89 -24.23 10.94
CA VAL A 77 5.56 -23.43 9.92
C VAL A 77 7.06 -23.67 10.05
N SER A 78 7.66 -24.33 9.06
CA SER A 78 9.11 -24.38 8.94
C SER A 78 9.60 -22.99 8.55
N LEU A 79 10.47 -22.39 9.37
CA LEU A 79 11.12 -21.11 9.04
C LEU A 79 11.84 -21.29 7.68
N PRO A 80 11.45 -20.56 6.61
CA PRO A 80 12.27 -20.54 5.43
C PRO A 80 13.63 -19.92 5.78
N GLU A 81 14.72 -20.48 5.25
CA GLU A 81 16.01 -19.80 5.26
C GLU A 81 15.81 -18.44 4.59
N GLN A 82 15.85 -17.39 5.40
CA GLN A 82 15.76 -16.03 4.90
C GLN A 82 16.97 -15.78 3.99
N SER A 83 16.74 -15.58 2.69
CA SER A 83 17.68 -14.83 1.86
C SER A 83 17.45 -13.33 2.10
N TYR A 84 17.69 -12.89 3.34
CA TYR A 84 18.28 -11.58 3.48
C TYR A 84 19.75 -11.78 3.13
N SER A 85 20.32 -10.91 2.29
CA SER A 85 21.73 -10.62 2.50
C SER A 85 21.85 -10.31 3.98
N GLU A 86 22.52 -11.17 4.75
CA GLU A 86 22.89 -10.80 6.11
C GLU A 86 23.46 -9.38 6.03
N PRO A 87 23.15 -8.48 6.99
CA PRO A 87 23.85 -7.22 7.05
C PRO A 87 25.31 -7.58 7.00
N VAL A 88 26.01 -7.17 5.94
CA VAL A 88 27.39 -7.59 5.70
C VAL A 88 28.14 -7.16 6.95
N THR A 89 28.42 -8.13 7.82
CA THR A 89 29.19 -7.85 9.02
C THR A 89 30.51 -7.30 8.49
N ASN A 90 30.80 -6.07 8.89
CA ASN A 90 31.98 -5.34 8.49
C ASN A 90 33.21 -6.13 8.94
N ASP A 91 33.65 -7.06 8.09
CA ASP A 91 34.80 -7.92 8.29
C ASP A 91 36.11 -7.21 7.88
N GLY A 92 36.05 -5.89 7.69
CA GLY A 92 37.19 -5.09 7.30
C GLY A 92 37.55 -5.18 5.81
N THR A 93 36.71 -5.80 4.97
CA THR A 93 36.75 -5.64 3.51
C THR A 93 35.62 -4.70 3.06
N GLY A 94 35.87 -3.39 3.18
CA GLY A 94 34.84 -2.35 3.08
C GLY A 94 33.95 -2.45 1.82
N VAL A 95 32.66 -2.73 2.04
CA VAL A 95 31.59 -2.48 1.07
C VAL A 95 31.70 -1.01 0.64
N PRO A 96 31.74 -0.69 -0.67
CA PRO A 96 31.79 0.70 -1.10
C PRO A 96 30.59 1.49 -0.53
N ALA A 97 30.78 2.75 -0.14
CA ALA A 97 29.73 3.54 0.52
C ALA A 97 28.42 3.66 -0.29
N TYR A 98 28.49 3.54 -1.62
CA TYR A 98 27.31 3.51 -2.50
C TYR A 98 26.52 2.20 -2.45
N MET A 99 27.07 1.13 -1.87
CA MET A 99 26.41 -0.16 -1.65
C MET A 99 25.80 -0.29 -0.25
N ASP A 100 25.81 0.79 0.54
CA ASP A 100 25.14 0.87 1.84
C ASP A 100 23.64 0.61 1.70
N ASP A 101 23.13 -0.36 2.46
CA ASP A 101 21.76 -0.86 2.45
C ASP A 101 21.00 -0.57 3.76
N ASP A 102 21.60 0.18 4.69
CA ASP A 102 20.94 0.61 5.92
C ASP A 102 19.79 1.57 5.62
N ILE A 103 18.56 1.03 5.64
CA ILE A 103 17.33 1.76 5.36
C ILE A 103 17.09 2.90 6.37
N THR A 104 17.65 2.84 7.58
CA THR A 104 17.36 3.79 8.66
C THR A 104 18.07 5.13 8.47
N LYS A 105 19.20 5.12 7.75
CA LYS A 105 20.05 6.30 7.53
C LYS A 105 19.43 7.37 6.64
N TYR A 106 18.43 6.98 5.85
CA TYR A 106 17.83 7.81 4.79
C TYR A 106 16.39 8.23 5.12
N LEU A 107 16.03 8.10 6.40
CA LEU A 107 14.79 8.61 6.95
C LEU A 107 14.96 10.08 7.34
N ALA A 108 13.85 10.83 7.35
CA ALA A 108 13.83 12.15 7.95
C ALA A 108 14.19 12.07 9.45
N GLY A 109 14.90 13.08 9.95
CA GLY A 109 15.51 13.03 11.29
C GLY A 109 14.53 12.99 12.47
N ASP A 110 13.23 13.14 12.20
CA ASP A 110 12.12 13.08 13.15
C ASP A 110 11.27 11.81 13.02
N VAL A 111 11.66 10.87 12.13
CA VAL A 111 10.98 9.59 12.01
C VAL A 111 11.33 8.72 13.21
N ASP A 112 10.31 8.47 14.02
CA ASP A 112 10.33 7.51 15.12
C ASP A 112 9.07 6.64 15.01
N THR A 113 9.11 5.46 15.62
CA THR A 113 7.96 4.55 15.63
C THR A 113 7.70 4.00 17.02
N ASP A 114 6.48 4.20 17.49
CA ASP A 114 5.97 3.57 18.71
C ASP A 114 5.48 2.13 18.44
N TYR A 115 5.59 1.63 17.20
CA TYR A 115 5.29 0.23 16.88
C TYR A 115 6.33 -0.69 17.52
N VAL A 116 5.85 -1.67 18.28
CA VAL A 116 6.68 -2.70 18.90
C VAL A 116 6.52 -3.99 18.11
N ALA A 117 7.56 -4.38 17.37
CA ALA A 117 7.53 -5.62 16.61
C ALA A 117 7.42 -6.85 17.53
N PRO A 118 6.52 -7.81 17.24
CA PRO A 118 6.47 -9.03 18.01
C PRO A 118 7.67 -9.94 17.70
N ASP A 119 7.99 -10.83 18.64
CA ASP A 119 9.05 -11.82 18.44
C ASP A 119 8.61 -12.85 17.41
N ILE A 120 9.42 -13.06 16.37
CA ILE A 120 9.13 -14.00 15.28
C ILE A 120 8.86 -15.44 15.78
N SER A 121 9.44 -15.84 16.90
CA SER A 121 9.20 -17.15 17.53
C SER A 121 7.81 -17.30 18.13
N GLN A 122 7.07 -16.20 18.32
CA GLN A 122 5.69 -16.18 18.83
C GLN A 122 4.65 -16.20 17.71
N ILE A 123 5.08 -16.11 16.44
CA ILE A 123 4.17 -16.09 15.30
C ILE A 123 3.54 -17.46 15.08
N MET A 124 2.21 -17.50 15.09
CA MET A 124 1.40 -18.69 14.89
C MET A 124 0.31 -18.40 13.87
N ILE A 125 0.34 -19.12 12.74
CA ILE A 125 -0.64 -18.94 11.67
C ILE A 125 -1.79 -19.95 11.84
N PRO A 126 -3.05 -19.50 11.89
CA PRO A 126 -4.20 -20.39 11.88
C PRO A 126 -4.18 -21.33 10.66
N ASN A 127 -4.48 -22.61 10.88
CA ASN A 127 -4.39 -23.64 9.83
C ASN A 127 -5.19 -23.30 8.57
N GLU A 128 -6.38 -22.72 8.74
CA GLU A 128 -7.29 -22.33 7.68
C GLU A 128 -6.71 -21.24 6.75
N LEU A 129 -5.68 -20.51 7.20
CA LEU A 129 -5.06 -19.43 6.43
C LEU A 129 -3.79 -19.87 5.68
N LEU A 130 -3.28 -21.08 5.93
CA LEU A 130 -2.02 -21.57 5.33
C LEU A 130 -2.07 -21.65 3.79
N THR A 131 -3.25 -21.68 3.18
CA THR A 131 -3.41 -21.66 1.72
C THR A 131 -3.33 -20.25 1.12
N ARG A 132 -3.32 -19.21 1.96
CA ARG A 132 -3.45 -17.79 1.61
C ARG A 132 -2.27 -16.93 2.09
N ILE A 133 -1.14 -17.54 2.44
CA ILE A 133 0.09 -16.86 2.91
C ILE A 133 1.15 -16.67 1.80
N GLY A 134 1.08 -17.42 0.71
CA GLY A 134 2.13 -17.44 -0.32
C GLY A 134 1.88 -16.46 -1.47
N GLY A 135 2.95 -16.10 -2.22
CA GLY A 135 2.83 -15.39 -3.50
C GLY A 135 3.15 -13.90 -3.45
N PHE A 136 3.44 -13.32 -2.29
CA PHE A 136 4.00 -11.98 -2.20
C PHE A 136 5.43 -11.95 -2.77
N GLU A 137 5.69 -11.04 -3.70
CA GLU A 137 7.01 -10.84 -4.28
C GLU A 137 7.64 -9.56 -3.70
N PRO A 138 8.76 -9.66 -2.95
CA PRO A 138 9.45 -8.48 -2.44
C PRO A 138 10.09 -7.67 -3.56
N LEU A 139 10.31 -6.38 -3.29
CA LEU A 139 11.00 -5.49 -4.21
C LEU A 139 12.45 -5.95 -4.44
N THR A 140 12.93 -5.82 -5.68
CA THR A 140 14.29 -6.19 -6.06
C THR A 140 15.00 -5.06 -6.78
N LEU A 141 16.17 -4.69 -6.23
CA LEU A 141 17.11 -3.74 -6.83
C LEU A 141 18.32 -4.49 -7.38
N ASP A 142 18.46 -4.51 -8.71
CA ASP A 142 19.64 -5.04 -9.40
C ASP A 142 20.67 -3.91 -9.59
N VAL A 143 21.89 -4.09 -9.09
CA VAL A 143 22.94 -3.07 -9.16
C VAL A 143 24.16 -3.62 -9.90
N SER A 144 24.67 -2.86 -10.85
CA SER A 144 25.92 -3.18 -11.54
C SER A 144 26.85 -1.97 -11.61
N VAL A 145 28.15 -2.25 -11.73
CA VAL A 145 29.19 -1.24 -11.94
C VAL A 145 29.70 -1.36 -13.37
N VAL A 146 29.75 -0.24 -14.10
CA VAL A 146 30.19 -0.20 -15.50
C VAL A 146 31.61 0.38 -15.64
N PRO A 147 32.37 -0.01 -16.69
CA PRO A 147 33.66 0.60 -16.99
C PRO A 147 33.55 2.08 -17.35
N ASP A 148 34.62 2.87 -17.14
CA ASP A 148 34.61 4.32 -17.36
C ASP A 148 34.18 4.73 -18.77
N GLU A 149 34.64 4.01 -19.81
CA GLU A 149 34.25 4.31 -21.20
C GLU A 149 32.73 4.13 -21.44
N GLU A 150 32.10 3.20 -20.73
CA GLU A 150 30.65 3.01 -20.79
C GLU A 150 29.92 4.06 -19.94
N ALA A 151 30.46 4.36 -18.75
CA ALA A 151 29.92 5.40 -17.89
C ALA A 151 29.88 6.77 -18.58
N ASP A 152 30.97 7.13 -19.28
CA ASP A 152 31.06 8.37 -20.05
C ASP A 152 30.02 8.44 -21.18
N ARG A 153 29.67 7.30 -21.79
CA ARG A 153 28.60 7.24 -22.81
C ARG A 153 27.22 7.42 -22.18
N ILE A 154 26.93 6.72 -21.08
CA ILE A 154 25.65 6.86 -20.36
C ILE A 154 25.42 8.32 -19.96
N GLU A 155 26.43 8.98 -19.39
CA GLU A 155 26.31 10.38 -18.96
C GLU A 155 26.07 11.36 -20.11
N GLN A 156 26.59 11.07 -21.31
CA GLN A 156 26.43 11.91 -22.49
C GLN A 156 25.09 11.69 -23.20
N GLU A 157 24.58 10.47 -23.19
CA GLU A 157 23.41 10.06 -23.97
C GLU A 157 22.12 10.12 -23.15
N LEU A 158 22.18 9.76 -21.87
CA LEU A 158 21.00 9.65 -21.01
C LEU A 158 20.68 10.98 -20.32
N GLY A 159 19.42 11.40 -20.41
CA GLY A 159 18.90 12.57 -19.69
C GLY A 159 18.40 12.23 -18.29
N TYR A 160 17.97 13.24 -17.53
CA TYR A 160 17.35 13.05 -16.20
C TYR A 160 15.88 12.58 -16.26
N GLY A 161 15.31 12.46 -17.46
CA GLY A 161 13.89 12.20 -17.63
C GLY A 161 13.03 13.28 -16.97
N GLU A 162 11.88 12.89 -16.44
CA GLU A 162 11.01 13.76 -15.64
C GLU A 162 11.56 13.88 -14.21
N THR A 163 11.99 15.08 -13.78
CA THR A 163 12.59 15.24 -12.43
C THR A 163 11.58 15.16 -11.30
N GLY A 164 10.30 15.35 -11.60
CA GLY A 164 9.24 15.46 -10.59
C GLY A 164 9.29 16.75 -9.78
N ASP A 165 10.06 17.76 -10.22
CA ASP A 165 10.10 19.06 -9.59
C ASP A 165 8.71 19.72 -9.53
N GLY A 166 8.34 20.22 -8.36
CA GLY A 166 7.04 20.84 -8.11
C GLY A 166 5.93 19.86 -7.73
N LEU A 167 6.19 18.54 -7.73
CA LEU A 167 5.29 17.58 -7.09
C LEU A 167 5.40 17.68 -5.57
N ASP A 168 4.26 17.54 -4.91
CA ASP A 168 4.08 17.57 -3.47
C ASP A 168 2.99 16.56 -3.09
N PHE A 169 3.15 15.90 -1.95
CA PHE A 169 2.30 14.79 -1.52
C PHE A 169 1.85 15.02 -0.08
N ASP A 170 0.54 14.92 0.16
CA ASP A 170 -0.05 15.07 1.50
C ASP A 170 0.52 14.01 2.45
N PRO A 171 1.18 14.41 3.56
CA PRO A 171 1.77 13.46 4.49
C PRO A 171 0.80 12.46 5.12
N LEU A 172 -0.49 12.81 5.19
CA LEU A 172 -1.51 11.89 5.68
C LEU A 172 -1.88 10.83 4.64
N MET A 173 -1.74 11.10 3.35
CA MET A 173 -2.09 10.13 2.29
C MET A 173 -0.87 9.32 1.82
N TYR A 174 0.31 9.93 1.89
CA TYR A 174 1.57 9.41 1.37
C TYR A 174 2.63 9.38 2.49
N PRO A 175 2.47 8.46 3.47
CA PRO A 175 3.35 8.41 4.63
C PRO A 175 4.77 8.01 4.24
N TYR A 176 4.95 7.16 3.22
CA TYR A 176 6.27 6.70 2.82
C TYR A 176 7.09 7.82 2.20
N TYR A 177 6.50 8.68 1.38
CA TYR A 177 7.15 9.93 0.94
C TYR A 177 7.61 10.77 2.13
N SER A 178 6.75 10.92 3.14
CA SER A 178 6.96 11.85 4.25
C SER A 178 8.10 11.45 5.17
N MET A 179 8.32 10.14 5.36
CA MET A 179 9.39 9.60 6.20
C MET A 179 10.78 9.63 5.54
N LEU A 180 10.89 9.97 4.26
CA LEU A 180 12.19 10.03 3.58
C LEU A 180 12.96 11.32 3.90
N ASP A 181 14.29 11.23 3.87
CA ASP A 181 15.15 12.42 3.82
C ASP A 181 14.92 13.24 2.53
N GLU A 182 15.39 14.49 2.50
CA GLU A 182 15.14 15.40 1.36
C GLU A 182 15.70 14.88 0.02
N LYS A 183 16.83 14.16 0.04
CA LYS A 183 17.43 13.60 -1.18
C LYS A 183 16.57 12.46 -1.70
N SER A 184 16.16 11.56 -0.82
CA SER A 184 15.26 10.44 -1.13
C SER A 184 13.86 10.93 -1.55
N LYS A 185 13.35 12.04 -1.01
CA LYS A 185 12.11 12.69 -1.51
C LYS A 185 12.24 13.22 -2.93
N HIS A 186 13.41 13.74 -3.32
CA HIS A 186 13.62 14.16 -4.70
C HIS A 186 13.69 12.95 -5.65
N LEU A 187 14.41 11.90 -5.27
CA LEU A 187 14.44 10.64 -6.01
C LEU A 187 13.05 10.01 -6.13
N TYR A 188 12.25 10.01 -5.05
CA TYR A 188 10.85 9.57 -5.07
C TYR A 188 10.06 10.29 -6.16
N ARG A 189 10.10 11.62 -6.18
CA ARG A 189 9.37 12.46 -7.16
C ARG A 189 9.82 12.15 -8.58
N GLN A 190 11.13 11.97 -8.79
CA GLN A 190 11.68 11.60 -10.08
C GLN A 190 11.19 10.21 -10.53
N ILE A 191 11.25 9.19 -9.65
CA ILE A 191 10.78 7.83 -9.96
C ILE A 191 9.29 7.84 -10.30
N TYR A 192 8.47 8.50 -9.48
CA TYR A 192 7.03 8.65 -9.72
C TYR A 192 6.75 9.31 -11.08
N ALA A 193 7.39 10.45 -11.36
CA ALA A 193 7.15 11.19 -12.60
C ALA A 193 7.53 10.41 -13.85
N ASN A 194 8.67 9.69 -13.82
CA ASN A 194 9.08 8.83 -14.93
C ASN A 194 8.17 7.60 -15.09
N ALA A 195 7.71 6.99 -13.99
CA ALA A 195 6.72 5.91 -14.03
C ALA A 195 5.40 6.37 -14.66
N CYS A 196 4.92 7.58 -14.33
CA CYS A 196 3.75 8.19 -14.97
C CYS A 196 3.94 8.45 -16.47
N ALA A 197 5.14 8.88 -16.87
CA ALA A 197 5.49 9.17 -18.25
C ALA A 197 5.84 7.92 -19.09
N LEU A 198 5.88 6.74 -18.47
CA LEU A 198 6.41 5.50 -19.06
C LEU A 198 7.86 5.66 -19.58
N ASN A 199 8.65 6.53 -18.93
CA ASN A 199 10.06 6.64 -19.20
C ASN A 199 10.81 5.61 -18.35
N ASP A 200 11.40 4.60 -18.99
CA ASP A 200 11.95 3.43 -18.30
C ASP A 200 13.45 3.57 -17.98
N ASP A 201 14.17 4.52 -18.55
CA ASP A 201 15.57 4.80 -18.23
C ASP A 201 15.88 6.30 -18.10
N PHE A 202 16.61 6.65 -17.02
CA PHE A 202 16.98 8.04 -16.74
C PHE A 202 18.13 8.12 -15.75
N ARG A 203 18.83 9.27 -15.72
CA ARG A 203 19.86 9.57 -14.73
C ARG A 203 19.24 9.99 -13.40
N ALA A 204 19.87 9.63 -12.28
CA ALA A 204 19.50 10.16 -10.97
C ALA A 204 19.62 11.68 -10.94
N VAL A 205 18.59 12.39 -10.49
CA VAL A 205 18.63 13.87 -10.37
C VAL A 205 19.56 14.35 -9.26
N GLU A 206 19.81 13.49 -8.28
CA GLU A 206 20.70 13.74 -7.14
C GLU A 206 22.11 13.15 -7.36
N SER A 207 23.12 13.78 -6.77
CA SER A 207 24.48 13.22 -6.71
C SER A 207 24.68 12.35 -5.47
N ASP A 208 25.73 11.52 -5.46
CA ASP A 208 26.11 10.69 -4.32
C ASP A 208 24.95 9.83 -3.79
N VAL A 209 24.17 9.28 -4.71
CA VAL A 209 23.01 8.43 -4.42
C VAL A 209 23.51 7.04 -4.05
N THR A 210 23.20 6.59 -2.84
CA THR A 210 23.52 5.23 -2.42
C THR A 210 22.42 4.25 -2.84
N ARG A 211 22.76 2.96 -2.87
CA ARG A 211 21.84 1.83 -3.06
C ARG A 211 20.67 1.91 -2.07
N GLY A 212 20.91 2.17 -0.79
CA GLY A 212 19.88 2.27 0.23
C GLY A 212 18.96 3.48 0.03
N GLN A 213 19.49 4.65 -0.34
CA GLN A 213 18.65 5.82 -0.68
C GLN A 213 17.71 5.54 -1.83
N LEU A 214 18.26 4.90 -2.86
CA LEU A 214 17.53 4.55 -4.05
C LEU A 214 16.47 3.47 -3.75
N ASN A 215 16.82 2.45 -2.97
CA ASN A 215 15.90 1.40 -2.53
C ASN A 215 14.73 1.97 -1.72
N ASN A 216 15.01 2.86 -0.76
CA ASN A 216 13.97 3.52 0.04
C ASN A 216 13.07 4.39 -0.83
N ALA A 217 13.63 5.18 -1.75
CA ALA A 217 12.84 6.02 -2.64
C ALA A 217 11.92 5.19 -3.55
N PHE A 218 12.43 4.12 -4.17
CA PHE A 218 11.63 3.24 -5.01
C PHE A 218 10.54 2.51 -4.20
N MET A 219 10.89 1.94 -3.04
CA MET A 219 9.94 1.27 -2.16
C MET A 219 8.84 2.21 -1.69
N ALA A 220 9.19 3.45 -1.34
CA ALA A 220 8.22 4.46 -0.96
C ALA A 220 7.25 4.77 -2.11
N VAL A 221 7.73 5.00 -3.34
CA VAL A 221 6.84 5.20 -4.51
C VAL A 221 5.94 3.99 -4.71
N PHE A 222 6.52 2.79 -4.68
CA PHE A 222 5.79 1.56 -4.91
C PHE A 222 4.72 1.30 -3.84
N ASN A 223 4.95 1.67 -2.59
CA ASN A 223 4.00 1.46 -1.49
C ASN A 223 2.95 2.58 -1.35
N ASP A 224 3.28 3.80 -1.75
CA ASP A 224 2.36 4.95 -1.70
C ASP A 224 1.40 5.00 -2.88
N HIS A 225 1.81 4.50 -4.06
CA HIS A 225 1.09 4.71 -5.33
C HIS A 225 0.55 3.41 -5.96
N PRO A 226 -0.55 2.83 -5.43
CA PRO A 226 -1.16 1.63 -6.00
C PRO A 226 -1.74 1.87 -7.40
N GLU A 227 -1.94 3.12 -7.82
CA GLU A 227 -2.38 3.47 -9.17
C GLU A 227 -1.32 3.18 -10.25
N LEU A 228 -0.04 3.05 -9.88
CA LEU A 228 1.05 2.68 -10.80
C LEU A 228 1.09 1.16 -11.06
N PHE A 229 -0.06 0.53 -11.34
CA PHE A 229 -0.19 -0.92 -11.47
C PHE A 229 0.63 -1.55 -12.63
N TRP A 230 1.17 -0.72 -13.51
CA TRP A 230 2.07 -1.15 -14.60
C TRP A 230 3.54 -1.21 -14.18
N LEU A 231 3.92 -0.65 -13.03
CA LEU A 231 5.28 -0.69 -12.50
C LEU A 231 5.56 -2.05 -11.86
N ASP A 232 6.67 -2.69 -12.22
CA ASP A 232 7.08 -3.97 -11.66
C ASP A 232 7.78 -3.84 -10.30
N THR A 233 7.81 -4.93 -9.54
CA THR A 233 8.56 -5.06 -8.28
C THR A 233 10.08 -5.05 -8.46
N LYS A 234 10.55 -5.01 -9.71
CA LYS A 234 11.97 -4.97 -10.07
C LYS A 234 12.33 -3.59 -10.61
N PHE A 235 13.53 -3.15 -10.27
CA PHE A 235 14.21 -2.03 -10.91
C PHE A 235 15.73 -2.23 -10.85
N SER A 236 16.48 -1.47 -11.64
CA SER A 236 17.94 -1.59 -11.64
C SER A 236 18.65 -0.26 -11.64
N ALA A 237 19.90 -0.25 -11.19
CA ALA A 237 20.77 0.90 -11.27
C ALA A 237 22.18 0.53 -11.74
N ARG A 238 22.76 1.40 -12.57
CA ARG A 238 24.17 1.29 -12.99
C ARG A 238 25.00 2.37 -12.33
N TYR A 239 26.14 1.97 -11.80
CA TYR A 239 27.08 2.85 -11.10
C TYR A 239 28.42 2.92 -11.84
N ARG A 240 29.12 4.05 -11.72
CA ARG A 240 30.54 4.15 -12.04
C ARG A 240 31.36 3.57 -10.88
N GLY A 241 32.59 3.13 -11.14
CA GLY A 241 33.49 2.56 -10.13
C GLY A 241 33.82 3.50 -8.95
N ASN A 242 33.61 4.82 -9.11
CA ASN A 242 33.75 5.81 -8.04
C ASN A 242 32.51 5.94 -7.14
N GLY A 243 31.40 5.27 -7.48
CA GLY A 243 30.14 5.31 -6.72
C GLY A 243 29.07 6.25 -7.28
N ASP A 244 29.30 6.91 -8.40
CA ASP A 244 28.28 7.77 -9.02
C ASP A 244 27.16 6.89 -9.62
N CYS A 245 25.90 7.16 -9.25
CA CYS A 245 24.74 6.54 -9.87
C CYS A 245 24.50 7.16 -11.25
N LEU A 246 24.61 6.35 -12.30
CA LEU A 246 24.59 6.82 -13.69
C LEU A 246 23.22 6.67 -14.34
N GLU A 247 22.53 5.57 -14.05
CA GLU A 247 21.26 5.22 -14.67
C GLU A 247 20.40 4.51 -13.65
N LEU A 248 19.12 4.87 -13.62
CA LEU A 248 18.02 4.12 -13.05
C LEU A 248 17.23 3.53 -14.22
N LYS A 249 16.84 2.26 -14.09
CA LYS A 249 15.94 1.60 -15.02
C LYS A 249 14.72 1.06 -14.29
N LEU A 250 13.54 1.51 -14.71
CA LEU A 250 12.25 0.97 -14.29
C LEU A 250 11.87 -0.18 -15.21
N TYR A 251 11.13 -1.16 -14.68
CA TYR A 251 10.52 -2.20 -15.50
C TYR A 251 9.01 -2.05 -15.45
N PHE A 252 8.38 -2.14 -16.62
CA PHE A 252 6.95 -2.06 -16.77
C PHE A 252 6.39 -3.37 -17.31
N ASN A 253 5.30 -3.85 -16.72
CA ASN A 253 4.60 -5.03 -17.22
C ASN A 253 3.80 -4.73 -18.49
N SER A 254 3.19 -5.76 -19.06
CA SER A 254 2.50 -5.68 -20.34
C SER A 254 1.24 -4.80 -20.34
N LEU A 255 0.71 -4.38 -19.18
CA LEU A 255 -0.39 -3.42 -19.11
C LEU A 255 0.01 -2.03 -19.62
N ALA A 256 1.30 -1.67 -19.52
CA ALA A 256 1.83 -0.41 -20.05
C ALA A 256 1.68 -0.26 -21.58
N ASN A 257 1.55 -1.38 -22.31
CA ASN A 257 1.42 -1.37 -23.77
C ASN A 257 0.11 -0.71 -24.26
N ASP A 258 -0.92 -0.68 -23.42
CA ASP A 258 -2.21 -0.02 -23.69
C ASP A 258 -2.67 0.72 -22.43
N ILE A 259 -1.81 1.66 -21.99
CA ILE A 259 -1.93 2.30 -20.68
C ILE A 259 -3.24 3.09 -20.52
N ASP A 260 -3.72 3.74 -21.58
CA ASP A 260 -4.95 4.53 -21.52
C ASP A 260 -6.18 3.64 -21.26
N THR A 261 -6.25 2.48 -21.94
CA THR A 261 -7.35 1.53 -21.76
C THR A 261 -7.28 0.87 -20.38
N THR A 262 -6.11 0.40 -19.98
CA THR A 262 -5.93 -0.30 -18.71
C THR A 262 -6.16 0.65 -17.52
N LYS A 263 -5.74 1.92 -17.59
CA LYS A 263 -6.07 2.93 -16.58
C LYS A 263 -7.58 3.16 -16.47
N ALA A 264 -8.27 3.34 -17.59
CA ALA A 264 -9.71 3.54 -17.58
C ALA A 264 -10.47 2.35 -16.97
N GLN A 265 -10.02 1.12 -17.24
CA GLN A 265 -10.59 -0.09 -16.63
C GLN A 265 -10.35 -0.14 -15.12
N PHE A 266 -9.12 0.14 -14.69
CA PHE A 266 -8.74 0.16 -13.27
C PHE A 266 -9.52 1.22 -12.49
N GLU A 267 -9.58 2.45 -12.99
CA GLU A 267 -10.31 3.56 -12.38
C GLU A 267 -11.81 3.29 -12.32
N ALA A 268 -12.42 2.75 -13.39
CA ALA A 268 -13.83 2.41 -13.41
C ALA A 268 -14.17 1.30 -12.41
N ALA A 269 -13.33 0.26 -12.30
CA ALA A 269 -13.51 -0.81 -11.34
C ALA A 269 -13.38 -0.30 -9.89
N ALA A 270 -12.38 0.53 -9.60
CA ALA A 270 -12.20 1.15 -8.29
C ALA A 270 -13.38 2.07 -7.92
N ALA A 271 -13.85 2.89 -8.86
CA ALA A 271 -15.02 3.75 -8.67
C ALA A 271 -16.30 2.94 -8.38
N GLY A 272 -16.40 1.72 -8.93
CA GLY A 272 -17.53 0.82 -8.71
C GLY A 272 -17.66 0.33 -7.26
N ILE A 273 -16.57 0.30 -6.49
CA ILE A 273 -16.57 -0.20 -5.10
C ILE A 273 -16.31 0.88 -4.04
N SER A 274 -15.81 2.05 -4.45
CA SER A 274 -15.44 3.17 -3.55
C SER A 274 -16.57 4.18 -3.32
N SER A 275 -17.81 3.83 -3.63
CA SER A 275 -18.96 4.71 -3.39
C SER A 275 -19.08 5.05 -1.90
N ALA A 276 -19.11 6.33 -1.58
CA ALA A 276 -19.21 6.79 -0.19
C ALA A 276 -20.43 6.18 0.52
N GLY A 277 -20.16 5.43 1.58
CA GLY A 277 -21.15 5.02 2.56
C GLY A 277 -21.60 6.19 3.44
N GLY A 278 -22.39 5.89 4.47
CA GLY A 278 -22.85 6.91 5.43
C GLY A 278 -21.72 7.52 6.29
N SER A 279 -20.54 6.88 6.33
CA SER A 279 -19.35 7.30 7.08
C SER A 279 -18.07 6.69 6.47
N PRO A 280 -16.85 7.16 6.85
CA PRO A 280 -15.60 6.52 6.44
C PRO A 280 -15.56 5.02 6.75
N TYR A 281 -15.95 4.61 7.96
CA TYR A 281 -16.03 3.21 8.36
C TYR A 281 -17.02 2.39 7.50
N GLU A 282 -18.21 2.92 7.22
CA GLU A 282 -19.16 2.21 6.34
C GLU A 282 -18.63 2.08 4.92
N THR A 283 -17.88 3.09 4.44
CA THR A 283 -17.26 3.07 3.12
C THR A 283 -16.15 2.03 3.04
N GLU A 284 -15.24 2.03 4.02
CA GLU A 284 -14.21 1.01 4.19
C GLU A 284 -14.79 -0.40 4.18
N LYS A 285 -15.81 -0.65 5.01
CA LYS A 285 -16.47 -1.95 5.12
C LYS A 285 -17.07 -2.40 3.79
N MET A 286 -17.70 -1.50 3.04
CA MET A 286 -18.22 -1.81 1.70
C MET A 286 -17.11 -2.19 0.72
N ILE A 287 -15.97 -1.47 0.75
CA ILE A 287 -14.81 -1.77 -0.09
C ILE A 287 -14.24 -3.15 0.26
N HIS A 288 -14.04 -3.44 1.55
CA HIS A 288 -13.57 -4.74 2.06
C HIS A 288 -14.44 -5.88 1.56
N GLN A 289 -15.75 -5.80 1.78
CA GLN A 289 -16.71 -6.82 1.35
C GLN A 289 -16.69 -6.99 -0.18
N ALA A 290 -16.64 -5.89 -0.93
CA ALA A 290 -16.65 -5.96 -2.39
C ALA A 290 -15.40 -6.68 -2.91
N LEU A 291 -14.22 -6.37 -2.36
CA LEU A 291 -12.98 -7.03 -2.77
C LEU A 291 -13.00 -8.52 -2.44
N ALA A 292 -13.36 -8.91 -1.23
CA ALA A 292 -13.42 -10.31 -0.82
C ALA A 292 -14.45 -11.12 -1.65
N ASN A 293 -15.62 -10.55 -1.92
CA ASN A 293 -16.64 -11.23 -2.76
C ASN A 293 -16.22 -11.37 -4.23
N ASN A 294 -15.53 -10.38 -4.78
CA ASN A 294 -15.25 -10.32 -6.21
C ASN A 294 -13.93 -11.00 -6.62
N ASN A 295 -13.18 -11.55 -5.66
CA ASN A 295 -11.84 -12.07 -5.92
C ASN A 295 -11.63 -13.52 -5.48
N ILE A 296 -10.75 -14.21 -6.20
CA ILE A 296 -10.26 -15.54 -5.85
C ILE A 296 -8.76 -15.45 -5.56
N TYR A 297 -8.33 -15.98 -4.41
CA TYR A 297 -6.91 -16.10 -4.09
C TYR A 297 -6.21 -17.06 -5.06
N SER A 298 -5.22 -16.58 -5.80
CA SER A 298 -4.50 -17.40 -6.79
C SER A 298 -3.06 -16.94 -7.00
N LEU A 299 -2.12 -17.84 -6.72
CA LEU A 299 -0.68 -17.63 -6.95
C LEU A 299 -0.34 -17.43 -8.43
N GLY A 300 -1.17 -17.97 -9.34
CA GLY A 300 -0.96 -17.89 -10.79
C GLY A 300 -1.69 -16.74 -11.48
N ALA A 301 -2.35 -15.87 -10.72
CA ALA A 301 -3.08 -14.74 -11.30
C ALA A 301 -2.12 -13.76 -12.00
N PRO A 302 -2.40 -13.32 -13.24
CA PRO A 302 -1.62 -12.29 -13.90
C PRO A 302 -1.65 -10.98 -13.10
N PHE A 303 -0.49 -10.34 -12.99
CA PHE A 303 -0.31 -9.03 -12.31
C PHE A 303 -0.72 -9.04 -10.83
N ASN A 304 -0.64 -10.19 -10.17
CA ASN A 304 -1.09 -10.42 -8.78
C ASN A 304 -0.36 -9.57 -7.71
N GLN A 305 0.73 -8.89 -8.09
CA GLN A 305 1.42 -7.92 -7.25
C GLN A 305 0.85 -6.48 -7.35
N SER A 306 -0.20 -6.27 -8.13
CA SER A 306 -0.80 -4.96 -8.41
C SER A 306 -2.28 -4.92 -8.03
N GLY A 307 -2.85 -3.74 -7.79
CA GLY A 307 -4.31 -3.62 -7.57
C GLY A 307 -5.14 -4.04 -8.79
N TYR A 308 -4.54 -4.08 -10.00
CA TYR A 308 -5.24 -4.39 -11.24
C TYR A 308 -5.76 -5.84 -11.25
N SER A 309 -4.99 -6.79 -10.70
CA SER A 309 -5.43 -8.19 -10.58
C SER A 309 -6.70 -8.31 -9.73
N ALA A 310 -6.82 -7.51 -8.67
CA ALA A 310 -7.95 -7.57 -7.76
C ALA A 310 -9.18 -6.78 -8.24
N LEU A 311 -8.97 -5.59 -8.79
CA LEU A 311 -10.07 -4.72 -9.24
C LEU A 311 -10.63 -5.13 -10.61
N VAL A 312 -9.76 -5.56 -11.53
CA VAL A 312 -10.14 -5.82 -12.92
C VAL A 312 -10.20 -7.31 -13.22
N ASN A 313 -9.21 -8.10 -12.78
CA ASN A 313 -9.16 -9.53 -13.13
C ASN A 313 -10.00 -10.43 -12.20
N GLY A 314 -10.31 -9.99 -10.97
CA GLY A 314 -11.06 -10.78 -10.00
C GLY A 314 -10.28 -11.99 -9.44
N SER A 315 -8.95 -11.98 -9.52
CA SER A 315 -8.12 -13.01 -8.92
C SER A 315 -6.72 -12.48 -8.63
N THR A 316 -6.20 -12.74 -7.43
CA THR A 316 -4.99 -12.07 -6.94
C THR A 316 -4.33 -12.82 -5.79
N VAL A 317 -3.20 -12.30 -5.29
CA VAL A 317 -2.63 -12.63 -3.97
C VAL A 317 -2.74 -11.43 -3.02
N CYS A 318 -2.16 -11.53 -1.83
CA CYS A 318 -2.23 -10.52 -0.77
C CYS A 318 -1.78 -9.12 -1.21
N ALA A 319 -0.75 -9.02 -2.06
CA ALA A 319 -0.29 -7.74 -2.62
C ALA A 319 -1.40 -7.03 -3.42
N GLY A 320 -2.07 -7.72 -4.35
CA GLY A 320 -3.12 -7.10 -5.13
C GLY A 320 -4.39 -6.80 -4.34
N TYR A 321 -4.76 -7.63 -3.35
CA TYR A 321 -5.83 -7.29 -2.40
C TYR A 321 -5.53 -5.98 -1.68
N SER A 322 -4.34 -5.88 -1.10
CA SER A 322 -3.95 -4.74 -0.27
C SER A 322 -3.80 -3.45 -1.07
N ARG A 323 -3.34 -3.53 -2.33
CA ARG A 323 -3.25 -2.38 -3.24
C ARG A 323 -4.61 -1.91 -3.73
N ALA A 324 -5.51 -2.84 -4.04
CA ALA A 324 -6.87 -2.50 -4.43
C ALA A 324 -7.64 -1.84 -3.29
N PHE A 325 -7.52 -2.38 -2.07
CA PHE A 325 -8.13 -1.80 -0.88
C PHE A 325 -7.57 -0.40 -0.60
N GLN A 326 -6.25 -0.25 -0.63
CA GLN A 326 -5.56 1.04 -0.51
C GLN A 326 -6.12 2.06 -1.51
N TYR A 327 -6.10 1.74 -2.80
CA TYR A 327 -6.53 2.66 -3.85
C TYR A 327 -8.01 3.05 -3.71
N ALA A 328 -8.89 2.09 -3.46
CA ALA A 328 -10.32 2.36 -3.30
C ALA A 328 -10.63 3.22 -2.07
N CYS A 329 -9.95 3.00 -0.94
CA CYS A 329 -10.09 3.82 0.26
C CYS A 329 -9.55 5.24 0.04
N GLN A 330 -8.38 5.36 -0.60
CA GLN A 330 -7.80 6.67 -0.92
C GLN A 330 -8.68 7.47 -1.89
N LEU A 331 -9.31 6.81 -2.87
CA LEU A 331 -10.28 7.42 -3.78
C LEU A 331 -11.53 7.94 -3.04
N ALA A 332 -11.91 7.30 -1.94
CA ALA A 332 -12.96 7.75 -1.03
C ALA A 332 -12.50 8.84 -0.02
N GLY A 333 -11.24 9.27 -0.09
CA GLY A 333 -10.66 10.27 0.82
C GLY A 333 -10.31 9.71 2.20
N ILE A 334 -10.13 8.39 2.32
CA ILE A 334 -9.77 7.70 3.56
C ILE A 334 -8.29 7.34 3.50
N PRO A 335 -7.44 7.84 4.43
CA PRO A 335 -6.04 7.45 4.47
C PRO A 335 -5.90 5.96 4.73
N CYS A 336 -5.29 5.27 3.77
CA CYS A 336 -5.05 3.83 3.81
C CYS A 336 -3.66 3.57 3.26
N TYR A 337 -2.87 2.78 3.97
CA TYR A 337 -1.47 2.53 3.69
C TYR A 337 -1.27 1.07 3.33
N TYR A 338 -0.45 0.82 2.33
CA TYR A 338 0.08 -0.51 2.06
C TYR A 338 1.08 -0.87 3.16
N CYS A 339 0.91 -2.01 3.83
CA CYS A 339 1.83 -2.51 4.85
C CYS A 339 2.39 -3.86 4.40
N SER A 340 3.72 -3.98 4.38
CA SER A 340 4.41 -5.22 4.03
C SER A 340 5.18 -5.78 5.23
N GLY A 341 5.29 -7.10 5.27
CA GLY A 341 5.89 -7.76 6.41
C GLY A 341 5.91 -9.27 6.31
N TYR A 342 5.66 -9.91 7.43
CA TYR A 342 5.68 -11.36 7.57
C TYR A 342 4.46 -11.86 8.35
N ALA A 343 3.83 -12.88 7.82
CA ALA A 343 2.71 -13.59 8.44
C ALA A 343 2.78 -15.08 8.07
N GLY A 344 3.83 -15.75 8.55
CA GLY A 344 4.19 -17.13 8.18
C GLY A 344 5.05 -17.22 6.90
N GLU A 345 4.76 -16.35 5.95
CA GLU A 345 5.57 -16.04 4.77
C GLU A 345 5.62 -14.53 4.59
N ASN A 346 6.34 -14.02 3.58
CA ASN A 346 6.20 -12.60 3.24
C ASN A 346 4.74 -12.27 2.91
N HIS A 347 4.22 -11.21 3.49
CA HIS A 347 2.80 -10.89 3.41
C HIS A 347 2.55 -9.38 3.30
N ALA A 348 1.37 -9.02 2.79
CA ALA A 348 0.94 -7.64 2.67
C ALA A 348 -0.51 -7.49 3.12
N TRP A 349 -0.76 -6.41 3.85
CA TRP A 349 -2.07 -6.01 4.37
C TRP A 349 -2.15 -4.47 4.37
N ASN A 350 -3.15 -3.89 5.06
CA ASN A 350 -3.32 -2.45 5.13
C ASN A 350 -3.36 -1.88 6.55
N ILE A 351 -2.97 -0.61 6.67
CA ILE A 351 -3.22 0.22 7.85
C ILE A 351 -4.14 1.37 7.42
N ILE A 352 -5.28 1.54 8.10
CA ILE A 352 -6.29 2.55 7.76
C ILE A 352 -6.47 3.57 8.89
N CYS A 353 -6.67 4.83 8.55
CA CYS A 353 -6.98 5.90 9.49
C CYS A 353 -8.48 6.20 9.50
N LEU A 354 -9.13 6.01 10.64
CA LEU A 354 -10.55 6.33 10.85
C LEU A 354 -10.68 7.28 12.04
N ASP A 355 -11.22 8.47 11.81
CA ASP A 355 -11.39 9.51 12.83
C ASP A 355 -10.10 9.85 13.62
N GLY A 356 -8.94 9.69 12.99
CA GLY A 356 -7.63 9.99 13.57
C GLY A 356 -6.94 8.83 14.26
N ASP A 357 -7.60 7.69 14.43
CA ASP A 357 -7.02 6.46 14.95
C ASP A 357 -6.64 5.50 13.82
N PHE A 358 -5.59 4.69 14.04
CA PHE A 358 -5.08 3.72 13.06
C PHE A 358 -5.44 2.28 13.42
N TYR A 359 -5.74 1.49 12.38
CA TYR A 359 -6.16 0.10 12.49
C TYR A 359 -5.51 -0.77 11.40
N ASN A 360 -5.18 -2.02 11.73
CA ASN A 360 -4.79 -3.05 10.76
C ASN A 360 -6.03 -3.66 10.09
N VAL A 361 -5.95 -3.91 8.79
CA VAL A 361 -6.97 -4.59 7.98
C VAL A 361 -6.29 -5.58 7.03
N ASP A 362 -6.69 -6.85 7.06
CA ASP A 362 -6.25 -7.85 6.08
C ASP A 362 -7.44 -8.49 5.34
N VAL A 363 -7.76 -7.92 4.18
CA VAL A 363 -8.81 -8.43 3.29
C VAL A 363 -8.52 -9.85 2.79
N THR A 364 -7.24 -10.24 2.69
CA THR A 364 -6.82 -11.55 2.20
C THR A 364 -7.20 -12.65 3.17
N TRP A 365 -6.97 -12.41 4.46
CA TRP A 365 -7.27 -13.37 5.51
C TRP A 365 -8.74 -13.33 5.95
N ASP A 366 -9.45 -12.23 5.65
CA ASP A 366 -10.91 -12.16 5.76
C ASP A 366 -11.65 -12.78 4.55
N ASP A 367 -11.00 -13.00 3.40
CA ASP A 367 -11.59 -13.69 2.24
C ASP A 367 -11.79 -15.19 2.53
N THR A 368 -13.06 -15.63 2.45
CA THR A 368 -13.46 -17.01 2.76
C THR A 368 -13.96 -17.73 1.52
N ASP A 369 -13.92 -19.07 1.56
CA ASP A 369 -14.54 -19.91 0.53
C ASP A 369 -16.07 -20.07 0.73
N SER A 370 -16.69 -19.19 1.53
CA SER A 370 -18.11 -19.23 1.88
C SER A 370 -18.95 -18.20 1.09
N SER A 371 -20.26 -18.15 1.34
CA SER A 371 -21.15 -17.16 0.75
C SER A 371 -21.98 -16.48 1.85
N PRO A 372 -21.79 -15.17 2.10
CA PRO A 372 -20.86 -14.26 1.43
C PRO A 372 -19.37 -14.60 1.69
N ALA A 373 -18.47 -14.23 0.79
CA ALA A 373 -17.07 -14.64 0.81
C ALA A 373 -16.17 -13.75 1.68
N TYR A 374 -16.64 -13.36 2.86
CA TYR A 374 -15.87 -12.54 3.79
C TYR A 374 -16.23 -12.83 5.25
N ASN A 375 -15.29 -12.59 6.16
CA ASN A 375 -15.52 -12.44 7.59
C ASN A 375 -14.88 -11.11 8.09
N TYR A 376 -14.75 -10.91 9.40
CA TYR A 376 -14.16 -9.70 10.00
C TYR A 376 -13.13 -10.03 11.09
N GLN A 377 -12.49 -11.20 10.98
CA GLN A 377 -11.51 -11.66 11.96
C GLN A 377 -10.22 -10.84 11.91
N TRP A 378 -9.95 -10.17 10.78
CA TRP A 378 -8.76 -9.36 10.50
C TRP A 378 -9.12 -7.92 10.11
N PHE A 379 -10.36 -7.50 10.41
CA PHE A 379 -10.87 -6.17 10.13
C PHE A 379 -10.75 -5.25 11.35
N ASN A 380 -10.22 -4.04 11.15
CA ASN A 380 -10.06 -2.98 12.13
C ASN A 380 -9.42 -3.41 13.47
N LYS A 381 -8.23 -4.01 13.39
CA LYS A 381 -7.49 -4.57 14.53
C LYS A 381 -6.39 -3.65 15.04
N THR A 382 -6.01 -3.84 16.29
CA THR A 382 -4.82 -3.22 16.89
C THR A 382 -3.55 -3.98 16.51
N ASP A 383 -2.38 -3.40 16.79
CA ASP A 383 -1.11 -4.13 16.68
C ASP A 383 -1.04 -5.29 17.69
N ASP A 384 -1.64 -5.14 18.88
CA ASP A 384 -1.72 -6.22 19.88
C ASP A 384 -2.52 -7.43 19.37
N ASP A 385 -3.62 -7.19 18.64
CA ASP A 385 -4.39 -8.27 17.98
C ASP A 385 -3.56 -9.02 16.94
N TYR A 386 -2.73 -8.28 16.21
CA TYR A 386 -1.84 -8.81 15.18
C TYR A 386 -0.55 -9.39 15.78
N GLY A 387 -0.28 -9.16 17.07
CA GLY A 387 1.00 -9.40 17.75
C GLY A 387 1.45 -10.86 17.80
N THR A 388 0.58 -11.82 17.46
CA THR A 388 0.95 -13.25 17.36
C THR A 388 0.91 -13.78 15.93
N THR A 389 0.66 -12.94 14.93
CA THR A 389 0.45 -13.38 13.54
C THR A 389 1.20 -12.56 12.50
N HIS A 390 1.38 -11.25 12.72
CA HIS A 390 1.96 -10.33 11.75
C HIS A 390 3.15 -9.57 12.32
N ILE A 391 4.17 -9.35 11.49
CA ILE A 391 5.32 -8.49 11.78
C ILE A 391 5.53 -7.53 10.61
N ARG A 392 5.46 -6.22 10.85
CA ARG A 392 5.87 -5.20 9.87
C ARG A 392 7.36 -5.31 9.54
N ARG A 393 7.75 -5.13 8.28
CA ARG A 393 9.16 -5.10 7.84
C ARG A 393 9.46 -3.88 6.98
N ASP A 394 10.75 -3.63 6.75
CA ASP A 394 11.27 -2.55 5.93
C ASP A 394 10.73 -1.18 6.37
N LEU A 395 10.32 -0.32 5.44
CA LEU A 395 9.74 0.99 5.79
C LEU A 395 8.40 0.88 6.54
N SER A 396 7.69 -0.26 6.45
CA SER A 396 6.39 -0.44 7.12
C SER A 396 6.51 -0.38 8.65
N VAL A 397 7.71 -0.63 9.20
CA VAL A 397 8.01 -0.49 10.64
C VAL A 397 7.76 0.94 11.14
N TYR A 398 7.91 1.94 10.25
CA TYR A 398 7.74 3.36 10.57
C TYR A 398 6.35 3.91 10.26
N LEU A 399 5.41 3.05 9.83
CA LEU A 399 4.01 3.46 9.75
C LEU A 399 3.42 3.67 11.15
N PRO A 400 2.37 4.51 11.31
CA PRO A 400 1.74 4.76 12.59
C PRO A 400 1.32 3.46 13.33
N PRO A 401 1.45 3.40 14.67
CA PRO A 401 1.00 2.26 15.44
C PRO A 401 -0.53 2.15 15.41
N CYS A 402 -1.04 0.94 15.30
CA CYS A 402 -2.47 0.64 15.27
C CYS A 402 -3.00 0.46 16.69
N ASN A 403 -3.36 1.57 17.34
CA ASN A 403 -3.90 1.59 18.71
C ASN A 403 -5.41 1.94 18.77
N GLY A 404 -6.05 2.06 17.61
CA GLY A 404 -7.46 2.40 17.51
C GLY A 404 -8.36 1.34 18.15
N THR A 405 -9.36 1.76 18.93
CA THR A 405 -10.30 0.84 19.59
C THR A 405 -11.77 1.11 19.26
N LYS A 406 -12.10 2.31 18.77
CA LYS A 406 -13.48 2.71 18.43
C LYS A 406 -14.16 1.77 17.42
N TYR A 407 -13.44 1.34 16.39
CA TYR A 407 -13.96 0.48 15.32
C TYR A 407 -13.54 -1.00 15.43
N ARG A 408 -12.91 -1.38 16.55
CA ARG A 408 -12.42 -2.75 16.76
C ARG A 408 -13.57 -3.69 17.15
N ASN A 409 -13.74 -4.79 16.42
CA ASN A 409 -14.71 -5.86 16.70
C ASN A 409 -16.18 -5.40 16.74
N LEU A 410 -16.59 -4.54 15.80
CA LEU A 410 -17.99 -4.08 15.73
C LEU A 410 -18.90 -5.07 15.00
N GLU A 411 -18.33 -5.92 14.16
CA GLU A 411 -19.02 -6.84 13.29
C GLU A 411 -19.18 -8.23 13.91
N SER A 412 -20.32 -8.85 13.61
CA SER A 412 -20.55 -10.30 13.74
C SER A 412 -20.09 -11.03 12.49
N ASP A 413 -19.69 -12.29 12.65
CA ASP A 413 -19.35 -13.16 11.51
C ASP A 413 -20.62 -13.44 10.68
N PRO A 414 -20.64 -13.13 9.37
CA PRO A 414 -21.80 -13.38 8.50
C PRO A 414 -22.22 -14.85 8.46
N ALA A 415 -21.29 -15.79 8.66
CA ALA A 415 -21.56 -17.22 8.66
C ALA A 415 -22.37 -17.68 9.88
N GLU A 416 -22.34 -16.93 10.99
CA GLU A 416 -23.13 -17.23 12.19
C GLU A 416 -24.59 -16.75 12.10
N GLU A 417 -24.90 -15.85 11.16
CA GLU A 417 -26.24 -15.27 11.00
C GLU A 417 -27.15 -16.01 10.01
N THR A 418 -26.63 -16.99 9.25
CA THR A 418 -27.46 -17.86 8.41
C THR A 418 -28.08 -18.99 9.26
N PRO A 419 -29.43 -19.07 9.41
CA PRO A 419 -30.04 -20.17 10.14
C PRO A 419 -29.75 -21.49 9.41
N ALA A 420 -29.27 -22.48 10.16
CA ALA A 420 -28.92 -23.80 9.66
C ALA A 420 -30.01 -24.35 8.71
N PRO A 421 -29.65 -24.84 7.51
CA PRO A 421 -30.62 -25.46 6.62
C PRO A 421 -31.17 -26.72 7.29
N THR A 422 -32.50 -26.79 7.42
CA THR A 422 -33.18 -27.98 7.92
C THR A 422 -32.98 -29.13 6.95
N GLY A 423 -32.07 -30.05 7.27
CA GLY A 423 -32.05 -31.41 6.76
C GLY A 423 -31.71 -31.57 5.27
N GLY A 424 -30.41 -31.63 4.98
CA GLY A 424 -29.86 -32.19 3.75
C GLY A 424 -28.36 -32.33 3.91
N THR A 425 -27.81 -33.50 3.60
CA THR A 425 -26.36 -33.75 3.67
C THR A 425 -25.61 -32.68 2.86
N PRO A 426 -24.64 -31.94 3.43
CA PRO A 426 -23.89 -30.96 2.67
C PRO A 426 -22.94 -31.70 1.73
N THR A 427 -23.13 -31.54 0.43
CA THR A 427 -22.02 -31.67 -0.52
C THR A 427 -21.31 -30.32 -0.54
N GLU A 428 -20.07 -30.33 -0.07
CA GLU A 428 -19.11 -29.23 -0.23
C GLU A 428 -19.05 -28.82 -1.71
N PRO A 429 -19.35 -27.56 -2.07
CA PRO A 429 -19.21 -27.11 -3.45
C PRO A 429 -17.73 -27.07 -3.81
N ALA A 430 -17.39 -27.58 -4.99
CA ALA A 430 -16.03 -27.55 -5.50
C ALA A 430 -15.57 -26.10 -5.73
N PRO A 431 -14.26 -25.80 -5.58
CA PRO A 431 -13.70 -24.46 -5.77
C PRO A 431 -13.90 -23.84 -7.18
N GLU A 432 -14.51 -24.56 -8.14
CA GLU A 432 -14.82 -24.08 -9.49
C GLU A 432 -16.19 -23.39 -9.63
N ASP A 433 -17.03 -23.35 -8.58
CA ASP A 433 -18.42 -22.87 -8.68
C ASP A 433 -18.64 -21.39 -8.30
N ARG A 434 -17.59 -20.58 -8.09
CA ARG A 434 -17.77 -19.12 -7.96
C ARG A 434 -18.03 -18.56 -9.37
N PRO A 435 -19.24 -18.05 -9.69
CA PRO A 435 -19.49 -17.49 -11.01
C PRO A 435 -18.55 -16.29 -11.22
N PRO A 436 -17.90 -16.15 -12.39
CA PRO A 436 -17.13 -14.94 -12.67
C PRO A 436 -18.05 -13.73 -12.54
N VAL A 437 -17.69 -12.79 -11.66
CA VAL A 437 -18.41 -11.53 -11.53
C VAL A 437 -18.06 -10.69 -12.76
N VAL A 438 -18.92 -10.77 -13.78
CA VAL A 438 -18.86 -9.87 -14.93
C VAL A 438 -19.25 -8.50 -14.43
N ILE A 439 -18.27 -7.61 -14.25
CA ILE A 439 -18.53 -6.18 -14.13
C ILE A 439 -19.05 -5.73 -15.50
N GLU A 440 -20.37 -5.62 -15.65
CA GLU A 440 -20.98 -5.03 -16.84
C GLU A 440 -20.66 -3.53 -16.88
N ILE A 441 -19.49 -3.18 -17.42
CA ILE A 441 -19.10 -1.79 -17.70
C ILE A 441 -20.05 -1.27 -18.79
N HIS A 442 -21.05 -0.50 -18.38
CA HIS A 442 -21.91 0.24 -19.31
C HIS A 442 -21.13 1.46 -19.81
N ILE A 443 -20.63 1.37 -21.05
CA ILE A 443 -19.91 2.43 -21.78
C ILE A 443 -20.86 3.58 -22.18
#